data_AF-W2L5I6-F1
#
_entry.id   AF-W2L5I6-F1
#
_cell.length_a   1.000
_cell.length_b   1.000
_cell.length_c   1.000
_cell.angle_alpha   90.00
_cell.angle_beta   90.00
_cell.angle_gamma   90.00
#
_symmetry.space_group_name_H-M   'P 1'
#
loop_
_entity.id
_entity.type
_entity.pdbx_description
1 polymer ?
#
loop_
_entity_poly.entity_id
_entity_poly.type
_entity_poly.pdbx_seq_one_letter_code
_entity_poly.pdbx_strand_id
1 'polypeptide(L)'
;MWDLYVSTATSDACAADSTVNGYSVYILTSCDSECADKIKDLAEALPNCYYYYEFMNKKQDVLEELDDCGESSSYHISVTIYPDSPIKFASSTSSSESDTEPLLSGDPADETLDSSTVGIASSAGLSQTFVGIDQMWSFLLLQIAIILA
;
A
#
# COMPACT_ATOMS: atom_id res chain seq x y z
N MET A 1 -4.62 13.75 7.18
CA MET A 1 -3.64 13.85 6.07
C MET A 1 -3.24 12.46 5.64
N TRP A 2 -2.70 11.65 6.56
CA TRP A 2 -2.58 10.19 6.46
C TRP A 2 -3.74 9.54 5.70
N ASP A 3 -4.97 9.82 6.12
CA ASP A 3 -6.20 9.19 5.59
C ASP A 3 -6.45 9.50 4.11
N LEU A 4 -5.95 10.64 3.61
CA LEU A 4 -6.01 10.98 2.19
C LEU A 4 -5.05 10.09 1.39
N TYR A 5 -3.79 9.99 1.83
CA TYR A 5 -2.81 9.07 1.21
C TYR A 5 -3.27 7.62 1.26
N VAL A 6 -3.82 7.16 2.41
CA VAL A 6 -4.42 5.81 2.51
C VAL A 6 -5.54 5.65 1.50
N SER A 7 -6.51 6.58 1.47
CA SER A 7 -7.66 6.49 0.56
C SER A 7 -7.26 6.54 -0.93
N THR A 8 -6.19 7.25 -1.28
CA THR A 8 -5.59 7.24 -2.62
C THR A 8 -4.94 5.88 -2.89
N ALA A 9 -4.04 5.43 -2.02
CA ALA A 9 -3.26 4.20 -2.16
C ALA A 9 -4.12 2.92 -2.17
N THR A 10 -5.24 2.88 -1.43
CA THR A 10 -6.18 1.75 -1.43
C THR A 10 -7.31 1.90 -2.45
N SER A 11 -7.24 2.86 -3.37
CA SER A 11 -8.19 2.94 -4.49
C SER A 11 -7.85 1.89 -5.56
N ASP A 12 -8.86 1.39 -6.28
CA ASP A 12 -8.69 0.33 -7.28
C ASP A 12 -7.61 0.64 -8.33
N ALA A 13 -7.45 1.91 -8.68
CA ALA A 13 -6.45 2.40 -9.63
C ALA A 13 -5.01 2.40 -9.08
N CYS A 14 -4.82 2.61 -7.77
CA CYS A 14 -3.49 2.71 -7.14
C CYS A 14 -3.07 1.45 -6.37
N ALA A 15 -3.98 0.53 -6.05
CA ALA A 15 -3.72 -0.58 -5.13
C ALA A 15 -2.60 -1.54 -5.58
N ALA A 16 -2.31 -1.62 -6.89
CA ALA A 16 -1.18 -2.38 -7.43
C ALA A 16 0.17 -1.64 -7.34
N ASP A 17 0.12 -0.30 -7.34
CA ASP A 17 1.26 0.62 -7.37
C ASP A 17 1.64 1.14 -5.96
N SER A 18 0.95 0.64 -4.92
CA SER A 18 1.00 1.20 -3.57
C SER A 18 1.46 0.21 -2.51
N THR A 19 2.10 0.73 -1.46
CA THR A 19 2.34 0.02 -0.20
C THR A 19 1.78 0.82 0.96
N VAL A 20 0.74 0.29 1.61
CA VAL A 20 0.14 0.83 2.83
C VAL A 20 0.58 -0.03 4.01
N ASN A 21 1.32 0.55 4.95
CA ASN A 21 1.75 -0.13 6.16
C ASN A 21 1.67 0.81 7.39
N GLY A 22 1.99 0.32 8.60
CA GLY A 22 1.82 1.10 9.84
C GLY A 22 2.83 2.23 10.03
N TYR A 23 3.88 2.26 9.20
CA TYR A 23 4.99 3.21 9.26
C TYR A 23 5.01 4.17 8.06
N SER A 24 4.37 3.82 6.93
CA SER A 24 4.25 4.70 5.77
C SER A 24 3.09 4.32 4.84
N VAL A 25 2.65 5.29 4.05
CA VAL A 25 2.02 5.03 2.75
C VAL A 25 2.99 5.47 1.67
N TYR A 26 3.22 4.61 0.69
CA TYR A 26 4.04 4.85 -0.49
C TYR A 26 3.22 4.51 -1.74
N ILE A 27 3.34 5.34 -2.78
CA ILE A 27 2.74 5.12 -4.10
C ILE A 27 3.80 5.41 -5.16
N LEU A 28 4.03 4.47 -6.08
CA LEU A 28 4.93 4.64 -7.22
C LEU A 28 4.21 4.25 -8.51
N THR A 29 3.83 5.23 -9.33
CA THR A 29 3.09 4.98 -10.58
C THR A 29 3.67 5.74 -11.77
N SER A 30 3.36 5.30 -12.99
CA SER A 30 3.70 6.04 -14.22
C SER A 30 2.78 7.24 -14.44
N CYS A 31 3.28 8.33 -15.03
CA CYS A 31 2.50 9.53 -15.34
C CYS A 31 1.21 9.29 -16.15
N ASP A 32 1.19 8.26 -17.01
CA ASP A 32 0.05 7.91 -17.89
C ASP A 32 -1.00 6.97 -17.22
N SER A 33 -0.96 6.75 -15.90
CA SER A 33 -1.86 5.80 -15.22
C SER A 33 -3.14 6.41 -14.64
N GLU A 34 -4.16 5.58 -14.39
CA GLU A 34 -5.34 5.99 -13.60
C GLU A 34 -4.98 6.37 -12.14
N CYS A 35 -3.87 5.84 -11.61
CA CYS A 35 -3.37 6.25 -10.31
C CYS A 35 -2.78 7.67 -10.32
N ALA A 36 -2.16 8.11 -11.42
CA ALA A 36 -1.68 9.49 -11.57
C ALA A 36 -2.84 10.51 -11.40
N ASP A 37 -4.04 10.20 -11.92
CA ASP A 37 -5.23 11.01 -11.69
C ASP A 37 -5.71 10.98 -10.23
N LYS A 38 -5.59 9.84 -9.54
CA LYS A 38 -5.86 9.75 -8.09
C LYS A 38 -4.84 10.49 -7.24
N ILE A 39 -3.61 10.69 -7.73
CA ILE A 39 -2.60 11.54 -7.09
C ILE A 39 -2.87 13.03 -7.37
N LYS A 40 -3.49 13.39 -8.50
CA LYS A 40 -4.03 14.75 -8.73
C LYS A 40 -5.19 15.07 -7.76
N ASP A 41 -6.14 14.14 -7.56
CA ASP A 41 -7.18 14.26 -6.53
C ASP A 41 -6.58 14.47 -5.13
N LEU A 42 -5.53 13.71 -4.79
CA LEU A 42 -4.77 13.86 -3.55
C LEU A 42 -4.12 15.25 -3.46
N ALA A 43 -3.46 15.70 -4.51
CA ALA A 43 -2.83 17.01 -4.59
C ALA A 43 -3.83 18.14 -4.34
N GLU A 44 -5.05 18.07 -4.89
CA GLU A 44 -6.12 19.03 -4.61
C GLU A 44 -6.58 18.98 -3.14
N ALA A 45 -6.83 17.77 -2.61
CA ALA A 45 -7.34 17.56 -1.24
C ALA A 45 -6.31 17.89 -0.13
N LEU A 46 -5.01 17.83 -0.41
CA LEU A 46 -3.97 18.08 0.59
C LEU A 46 -3.97 19.55 1.10
N PRO A 47 -3.85 19.79 2.42
CA PRO A 47 -3.76 21.13 2.96
C PRO A 47 -2.42 21.78 2.59
N ASN A 48 -2.45 23.04 2.17
CA ASN A 48 -1.23 23.78 1.79
C ASN A 48 -0.46 24.28 3.04
N CYS A 49 0.08 23.34 3.83
CA CYS A 49 0.73 23.63 5.11
C CYS A 49 1.99 22.79 5.33
N TYR A 50 2.91 23.31 6.14
CA TYR A 50 4.13 22.62 6.52
C TYR A 50 3.84 21.47 7.50
N TYR A 51 4.18 20.24 7.10
CA TYR A 51 4.09 19.06 7.96
C TYR A 51 5.39 18.91 8.75
N TYR A 52 5.33 19.21 10.04
CA TYR A 52 6.51 19.32 10.90
C TYR A 52 7.32 18.02 11.03
N TYR A 53 6.69 16.85 10.88
CA TYR A 53 7.37 15.55 11.05
C TYR A 53 8.30 15.22 9.87
N GLU A 54 7.89 15.51 8.64
CA GLU A 54 8.70 15.33 7.42
C GLU A 54 9.38 16.62 6.94
N PHE A 55 9.30 17.70 7.74
CA PHE A 55 9.95 18.99 7.49
C PHE A 55 9.64 19.65 6.13
N MET A 56 8.48 19.33 5.53
CA MET A 56 8.11 19.76 4.18
C MET A 56 6.60 20.04 4.03
N ASN A 57 6.17 20.71 2.96
CA ASN A 57 4.77 20.94 2.65
C ASN A 57 4.27 19.86 1.66
N LYS A 58 3.51 18.88 2.16
CA LYS A 58 3.08 17.72 1.37
C LYS A 58 2.17 18.04 0.19
N LYS A 59 1.51 19.21 0.17
CA LYS A 59 0.79 19.64 -1.04
C LYS A 59 1.76 20.03 -2.17
N GLN A 60 2.88 20.68 -1.83
CA GLN A 60 3.88 21.10 -2.82
C GLN A 60 4.71 19.91 -3.28
N ASP A 61 5.12 19.04 -2.36
CA ASP A 61 5.76 17.73 -2.61
C ASP A 61 5.04 16.93 -3.71
N VAL A 62 3.72 16.74 -3.56
CA VAL A 62 2.89 16.00 -4.53
C VAL A 62 2.66 16.80 -5.83
N LEU A 63 2.71 18.14 -5.80
CA LEU A 63 2.57 18.97 -7.01
C LEU A 63 3.85 18.99 -7.85
N GLU A 64 5.03 18.93 -7.21
CA GLU A 64 6.34 18.88 -7.88
C GLU A 64 6.50 17.55 -8.63
N GLU A 65 6.20 16.42 -7.96
CA GLU A 65 6.12 15.08 -8.56
C GLU A 65 5.07 14.95 -9.70
N LEU A 66 4.07 15.84 -9.75
CA LEU A 66 3.07 15.91 -10.84
C LEU A 66 3.46 16.85 -11.98
N ASP A 67 4.32 17.85 -11.73
CA ASP A 67 4.81 18.81 -12.75
C ASP A 67 5.86 18.15 -13.65
N ASP A 68 6.71 17.28 -13.08
CA ASP A 68 7.68 16.44 -13.82
C ASP A 68 7.00 15.60 -14.93
N CYS A 69 5.77 15.15 -14.72
CA CYS A 69 4.99 14.45 -15.74
C CYS A 69 4.65 15.31 -16.98
N GLY A 70 4.77 16.64 -16.89
CA GLY A 70 4.68 17.55 -18.03
C GLY A 70 5.93 17.55 -18.92
N GLU A 71 7.10 17.24 -18.36
CA GLU A 71 8.38 17.18 -19.09
C GLU A 71 8.56 15.83 -19.82
N SER A 72 8.11 14.72 -19.22
CA SER A 72 8.04 13.42 -19.92
C SER A 72 7.04 12.45 -19.30
N SER A 73 6.19 11.82 -20.12
CA SER A 73 5.33 10.71 -19.66
C SER A 73 6.10 9.41 -19.35
N SER A 74 7.40 9.37 -19.66
CA SER A 74 8.31 8.30 -19.23
C SER A 74 8.79 8.46 -17.78
N TYR A 75 8.32 9.46 -17.04
CA TYR A 75 8.62 9.64 -15.63
C TYR A 75 7.56 8.94 -14.74
N HIS A 76 7.85 8.93 -13.44
CA HIS A 76 7.06 8.24 -12.42
C HIS A 76 6.83 9.17 -11.24
N ILE A 77 5.62 9.10 -10.69
CA ILE A 77 5.17 9.84 -9.51
C ILE A 77 5.43 8.96 -8.28
N SER A 78 6.20 9.44 -7.31
CA SER A 78 6.78 8.70 -6.18
C SER A 78 6.41 9.32 -4.82
N VAL A 79 5.11 9.40 -4.53
CA VAL A 79 4.61 10.11 -3.33
C VAL A 79 4.62 9.25 -2.06
N THR A 80 5.10 9.83 -0.97
CA THR A 80 5.23 9.16 0.35
C THR A 80 4.65 10.02 1.47
N ILE A 81 4.11 9.37 2.51
CA ILE A 81 3.87 10.00 3.82
C ILE A 81 4.30 9.06 4.96
N TYR A 82 4.89 9.63 6.00
CA TYR A 82 5.16 8.97 7.27
C TYR A 82 4.26 9.57 8.38
N PRO A 83 3.58 8.74 9.20
CA PRO A 83 2.77 9.23 10.30
C PRO A 83 3.70 9.68 11.46
N ASP A 84 3.24 10.60 12.29
CA ASP A 84 3.98 11.08 13.47
C ASP A 84 4.33 9.97 14.48
N SER A 85 3.59 8.86 14.42
CA SER A 85 3.67 7.70 15.29
C SER A 85 3.18 6.44 14.56
N PRO A 86 3.75 5.24 14.80
CA PRO A 86 3.35 4.04 14.08
C PRO A 86 1.89 3.64 14.33
N ILE A 87 1.12 3.56 13.24
CA ILE A 87 -0.30 3.23 13.25
C ILE A 87 -0.49 1.72 13.26
N LYS A 88 -1.28 1.22 14.22
CA LYS A 88 -1.65 -0.19 14.30
C LYS A 88 -2.91 -0.43 13.47
N PHE A 89 -2.81 -1.21 12.40
CA PHE A 89 -4.01 -1.84 11.86
C PHE A 89 -4.54 -2.88 12.86
N ALA A 90 -5.85 -2.94 13.02
CA ALA A 90 -6.46 -4.13 13.58
C ALA A 90 -6.34 -5.24 12.52
N SER A 91 -5.55 -6.27 12.79
CA SER A 91 -5.62 -7.50 12.01
C SER A 91 -7.04 -8.05 12.14
N SER A 92 -7.77 -8.10 11.03
CA SER A 92 -9.12 -8.70 10.97
C SER A 92 -9.04 -10.23 11.06
N THR A 93 -8.62 -10.73 12.23
CA THR A 93 -8.84 -12.12 12.62
C THR A 93 -10.35 -12.32 12.67
N SER A 94 -10.89 -13.00 11.67
CA SER A 94 -12.30 -13.43 11.65
C SER A 94 -12.50 -14.56 12.65
N SER A 95 -12.55 -14.17 13.93
CA SER A 95 -12.95 -15.02 15.04
C SER A 95 -14.40 -15.44 14.85
N SER A 96 -14.61 -16.60 14.24
CA SER A 96 -15.92 -17.22 14.05
C SER A 96 -16.36 -17.89 15.36
N GLU A 97 -16.56 -17.09 16.41
CA GLU A 97 -17.03 -17.54 17.72
C GLU A 97 -18.48 -18.09 17.60
N SER A 98 -18.62 -19.40 17.38
CA SER A 98 -19.90 -20.11 17.30
C SER A 98 -20.25 -20.81 18.61
N ASP A 99 -20.75 -20.04 19.57
CA ASP A 99 -21.34 -20.49 20.84
C ASP A 99 -22.83 -20.05 20.88
N THR A 100 -23.84 -20.73 21.47
CA THR A 100 -24.09 -22.07 22.08
C THR A 100 -25.62 -22.35 21.91
N GLU A 101 -26.33 -23.41 22.33
CA GLU A 101 -26.24 -24.48 23.36
C GLU A 101 -26.81 -25.83 22.80
N PRO A 102 -26.61 -26.99 23.46
CA PRO A 102 -26.95 -28.32 22.92
C PRO A 102 -28.21 -29.02 23.51
N LEU A 103 -28.80 -29.94 22.71
CA LEU A 103 -29.84 -30.96 23.08
C LEU A 103 -31.21 -30.41 23.52
N LEU A 104 -32.38 -31.07 23.39
CA LEU A 104 -32.87 -32.38 22.91
C LEU A 104 -34.35 -32.14 22.41
N SER A 105 -35.10 -32.94 21.64
CA SER A 105 -35.00 -34.29 21.05
C SER A 105 -35.99 -34.43 19.87
N GLY A 106 -35.86 -35.44 18.99
CA GLY A 106 -36.93 -35.85 18.06
C GLY A 106 -36.45 -36.53 16.77
N ASP A 107 -36.73 -37.84 16.65
CA ASP A 107 -36.42 -38.76 15.53
C ASP A 107 -37.43 -39.94 15.62
N PRO A 108 -37.80 -40.74 14.58
CA PRO A 108 -37.28 -40.88 13.21
C PRO A 108 -38.25 -40.39 12.10
N ALA A 109 -37.96 -40.43 10.79
CA ALA A 109 -36.76 -40.76 9.98
C ALA A 109 -36.92 -40.12 8.57
N ASP A 110 -35.86 -40.08 7.74
CA ASP A 110 -35.76 -40.91 6.50
C ASP A 110 -34.36 -40.79 5.81
N GLU A 111 -34.14 -41.53 4.72
CA GLU A 111 -32.85 -41.88 4.11
C GLU A 111 -31.87 -40.76 3.68
N THR A 112 -30.63 -40.94 4.14
CA THR A 112 -29.41 -41.14 3.32
C THR A 112 -29.16 -40.26 2.08
N LEU A 113 -28.12 -39.40 2.15
CA LEU A 113 -27.18 -39.21 1.03
C LEU A 113 -25.81 -38.74 1.55
N ASP A 114 -24.79 -39.58 1.40
CA ASP A 114 -23.41 -39.33 1.86
C ASP A 114 -22.54 -38.80 0.70
N SER A 115 -21.76 -37.75 0.96
CA SER A 115 -20.69 -37.30 0.05
C SER A 115 -19.67 -36.44 0.78
N SER A 116 -18.72 -37.10 1.45
CA SER A 116 -17.54 -36.43 2.00
C SER A 116 -16.51 -36.11 0.92
N THR A 117 -15.99 -34.87 0.88
CA THR A 117 -14.68 -34.56 0.26
C THR A 117 -13.97 -33.51 1.09
N VAL A 118 -13.00 -33.96 1.89
CA VAL A 118 -12.12 -33.09 2.68
C VAL A 118 -10.94 -32.67 1.80
N GLY A 119 -10.94 -31.42 1.34
CA GLY A 119 -9.89 -30.82 0.51
C GLY A 119 -8.98 -29.88 1.29
N ILE A 120 -8.11 -30.40 2.17
CA ILE A 120 -7.13 -29.58 2.88
C ILE A 120 -5.99 -29.19 1.92
N ALA A 121 -5.90 -27.91 1.59
CA ALA A 121 -4.82 -27.33 0.79
C ALA A 121 -4.02 -26.30 1.61
N SER A 122 -3.23 -26.79 2.56
CA SER A 122 -2.30 -25.94 3.34
C SER A 122 -1.16 -25.43 2.45
N SER A 123 -1.26 -24.19 1.96
CA SER A 123 -0.14 -23.51 1.31
C SER A 123 0.94 -23.22 2.36
N ALA A 124 2.09 -23.89 2.23
CA ALA A 124 3.20 -23.74 3.17
C ALA A 124 3.77 -22.31 3.15
N GLY A 125 4.20 -21.83 4.32
CA GLY A 125 4.75 -20.49 4.48
C GLY A 125 6.01 -20.26 3.64
N LEU A 126 5.96 -19.26 2.76
CA LEU A 126 7.11 -18.78 2.00
C LEU A 126 7.97 -17.88 2.88
N SER A 127 8.88 -18.49 3.64
CA SER A 127 9.96 -17.78 4.36
C SER A 127 10.94 -17.15 3.37
N GLN A 128 10.56 -16.01 2.78
CA GLN A 128 11.47 -15.20 1.99
C GLN A 128 12.45 -14.49 2.91
N THR A 129 13.66 -15.04 3.00
CA THR A 129 14.79 -14.42 3.70
C THR A 129 15.11 -13.10 3.04
N PHE A 130 14.91 -11.99 3.75
CA PHE A 130 15.25 -10.66 3.28
C PHE A 130 16.78 -10.51 3.27
N VAL A 131 17.40 -10.84 2.14
CA VAL A 131 18.84 -10.64 1.91
C VAL A 131 19.07 -9.13 1.78
N GLY A 132 19.69 -8.54 2.79
CA GLY A 132 20.00 -7.11 2.79
C GLY A 132 20.93 -6.75 1.64
N ILE A 133 20.48 -5.86 0.75
CA ILE A 133 21.31 -5.23 -0.29
C ILE A 133 21.58 -3.79 0.17
N ASP A 134 22.55 -3.68 1.05
CA ASP A 134 23.18 -2.40 1.38
C ASP A 134 24.12 -1.95 0.25
N GLN A 135 24.52 -0.68 0.24
CA GLN A 135 25.39 -0.03 -0.75
C GLN A 135 24.87 0.11 -2.20
N MET A 136 24.33 1.29 -2.52
CA MET A 136 24.54 1.89 -3.86
C MET A 136 24.77 3.41 -3.85
N TRP A 137 25.44 3.92 -2.81
CA TRP A 137 25.74 5.34 -2.58
C TRP A 137 27.06 5.82 -3.26
N SER A 138 27.37 5.34 -4.47
CA SER A 138 28.71 5.52 -5.09
C SER A 138 28.74 6.13 -6.49
N PHE A 139 27.59 6.38 -7.15
CA PHE A 139 27.57 6.80 -8.56
C PHE A 139 27.54 8.32 -8.81
N LEU A 140 27.30 9.15 -7.79
CA LEU A 140 27.10 10.60 -7.96
C LEU A 140 28.38 11.37 -8.38
N LEU A 141 29.57 10.83 -8.11
CA LEU A 141 30.84 11.52 -8.36
C LEU A 141 31.37 11.43 -9.80
N LEU A 142 30.84 10.55 -10.65
CA LEU A 142 31.37 10.34 -12.00
C LEU A 142 30.80 11.33 -13.05
N GLN A 143 29.62 11.90 -12.81
CA GLN A 143 28.94 12.85 -13.71
C GLN A 143 29.72 14.17 -13.89
N ILE A 144 30.40 14.64 -12.84
CA ILE A 144 31.05 15.98 -12.81
C ILE A 144 32.24 16.06 -13.79
N ALA A 145 32.90 14.94 -14.08
CA ALA A 145 34.12 14.90 -14.89
C ALA A 145 33.92 15.16 -16.40
N ILE A 146 32.68 15.09 -16.91
CA ILE A 146 32.38 15.18 -18.35
C ILE A 146 32.14 16.63 -18.80
N ILE A 147 31.87 17.56 -17.87
CA ILE A 147 31.47 18.95 -18.17
C ILE A 147 32.70 19.87 -18.43
N LEU A 148 33.92 19.36 -18.31
CA LEU A 148 35.18 20.13 -18.31
C LEU A 148 36.27 19.57 -19.25
N ALA A 149 35.87 18.96 -20.37
CA ALA A 149 36.76 18.42 -21.42
C ALA A 149 36.41 18.95 -22.81
#